data_AF-A0A815UIV7-F1
#
_entry.id   AF-A0A815UIV7-F1
#
_cell.length_a   1.000
_cell.length_b   1.000
_cell.length_c   1.000
_cell.angle_alpha   90.00
_cell.angle_beta   90.00
_cell.angle_gamma   90.00
#
_symmetry.space_group_name_H-M   'P 1'
#
loop_
_entity.id
_entity.type
_entity.pdbx_description
1 polymer ?
#
loop_
_entity_poly.entity_id
_entity_poly.type
_entity_poly.pdbx_seq_one_letter_code
_entity_poly.pdbx_strand_id
1 'polypeptide(L)'
;MTEGSPINQNKNNDAVDMDVNELNEEEKQNSHMDSGIIAESDDDDDKSPQMDESPTDLESTNEEIDHVSCELEYKKDKAMEELSAVFKLLNIDPIHDRSVVAPIRTKVDEVYRKLNRLCDVLDEKSQLSNDAHPNELTIQESNELLSGLKKLYADSDADERVRLMTIAPKDWGRQKIAKWFQSKPNQARRSLVLRKNSGILAYPQCLRGTNRALSDSTIDEVVEFYREDGISRASSNSKDTIKINGQSVAVHFLEMRVLDAYRIFNEQHPGLVARSTFNALRPREVKTATPHDTCICIIHENIDLLLKAWNNHYKKCAGTAALSATLKINMKDLINQMLSPDSNEKCFSGKCNNCSSKNIRDVLTGNSMVDLDEECLWTL
;
A
#
# COMPACT_ATOMS: atom_id res chain seq x y z
N MET A 1 37.94 -7.94 -57.65
CA MET A 1 37.12 -8.61 -58.66
C MET A 1 36.87 -10.03 -58.21
N THR A 2 35.72 -10.27 -57.58
CA THR A 2 34.90 -11.50 -57.70
C THR A 2 33.66 -11.24 -56.85
N GLU A 3 32.58 -10.97 -57.56
CA GLU A 3 31.22 -10.76 -57.09
C GLU A 3 30.60 -12.08 -56.63
N GLY A 4 29.58 -12.00 -55.76
CA GLY A 4 28.74 -13.16 -55.46
C GLY A 4 27.89 -13.02 -54.21
N SER A 5 26.90 -12.12 -54.20
CA SER A 5 25.65 -12.34 -53.45
C SER A 5 24.72 -13.23 -54.27
N PRO A 6 23.80 -13.99 -53.63
CA PRO A 6 22.43 -13.45 -53.56
C PRO A 6 21.67 -13.74 -52.25
N ILE A 7 21.01 -12.70 -51.76
CA ILE A 7 19.59 -12.59 -51.35
C ILE A 7 18.82 -13.93 -51.18
N ASN A 8 18.26 -14.18 -49.97
CA ASN A 8 16.84 -14.49 -49.86
C ASN A 8 16.23 -14.09 -48.51
N GLN A 9 14.99 -13.61 -48.61
CA GLN A 9 14.18 -12.89 -47.63
C GLN A 9 13.33 -13.81 -46.73
N ASN A 10 12.91 -13.20 -45.62
CA ASN A 10 11.67 -13.42 -44.87
C ASN A 10 11.42 -14.79 -44.22
N LYS A 11 11.35 -14.75 -42.89
CA LYS A 11 10.12 -15.12 -42.18
C LYS A 11 10.00 -14.39 -40.84
N ASN A 12 8.92 -13.61 -40.78
CA ASN A 12 8.33 -12.97 -39.62
C ASN A 12 8.26 -13.91 -38.42
N ASN A 13 8.45 -13.36 -37.22
CA ASN A 13 7.72 -13.76 -36.02
C ASN A 13 7.59 -12.52 -35.11
N ASP A 14 6.47 -11.86 -35.29
CA ASP A 14 5.66 -11.09 -34.34
C ASP A 14 6.29 -10.87 -32.95
N ALA A 15 6.89 -9.69 -32.79
CA ALA A 15 7.06 -9.06 -31.50
C ALA A 15 5.68 -8.56 -31.04
N VAL A 16 5.11 -9.22 -30.05
CA VAL A 16 3.97 -8.67 -29.31
C VAL A 16 4.53 -7.63 -28.34
N ASP A 17 4.40 -6.37 -28.73
CA ASP A 17 4.49 -5.24 -27.81
C ASP A 17 3.45 -5.43 -26.70
N MET A 18 3.92 -5.68 -25.48
CA MET A 18 3.07 -5.61 -24.30
C MET A 18 3.28 -4.25 -23.63
N ASP A 19 2.35 -3.35 -23.91
CA ASP A 19 2.09 -2.16 -23.12
C ASP A 19 1.85 -2.55 -21.65
N VAL A 20 2.86 -2.31 -20.80
CA VAL A 20 2.73 -2.32 -19.35
C VAL A 20 2.52 -0.87 -18.93
N ASN A 21 1.34 -0.34 -19.21
CA ASN A 21 0.95 1.00 -18.78
C ASN A 21 -0.56 1.08 -18.53
N GLU A 22 -1.03 0.31 -17.56
CA GLU A 22 -2.31 0.56 -16.88
C GLU A 22 -2.27 -0.22 -15.57
N LEU A 23 -2.79 0.36 -14.48
CA LEU A 23 -2.69 -0.08 -13.06
C LEU A 23 -1.58 0.58 -12.22
N ASN A 24 -1.24 1.86 -12.47
CA ASN A 24 -0.40 2.63 -11.55
C ASN A 24 -1.07 3.89 -10.99
N GLU A 25 -2.39 3.83 -10.77
CA GLU A 25 -3.10 4.78 -9.92
C GLU A 25 -3.61 4.02 -8.69
N GLU A 26 -2.84 4.07 -7.60
CA GLU A 26 -3.26 3.93 -6.18
C GLU A 26 -2.06 3.56 -5.28
N GLU A 27 -0.98 4.33 -5.31
CA GLU A 27 0.02 4.33 -4.22
C GLU A 27 0.48 5.77 -3.95
N LYS A 28 -0.42 6.59 -3.39
CA LYS A 28 -0.03 7.70 -2.52
C LYS A 28 -0.27 7.27 -1.08
N GLN A 29 0.73 7.52 -0.24
CA GLN A 29 0.80 7.25 1.20
C GLN A 29 1.04 5.78 1.57
N ASN A 30 2.32 5.44 1.79
CA ASN A 30 2.76 5.00 3.12
C ASN A 30 4.29 5.06 3.19
N SER A 31 4.78 6.14 3.79
CA SER A 31 6.09 6.18 4.43
C SER A 31 6.03 5.40 5.74
N HIS A 32 7.13 4.72 6.08
CA HIS A 32 7.64 4.49 7.45
C HIS A 32 7.72 3.03 7.92
N MET A 33 8.94 2.72 8.41
CA MET A 33 9.40 1.64 9.29
C MET A 33 10.03 0.41 8.63
N ASP A 34 11.32 0.60 8.35
CA ASP A 34 12.40 -0.35 8.59
C ASP A 34 12.55 -0.60 10.11
N SER A 35 12.35 -1.85 10.55
CA SER A 35 12.82 -2.35 11.84
C SER A 35 13.05 -3.86 11.77
N GLY A 36 14.30 -4.27 11.95
CA GLY A 36 14.63 -5.17 13.05
C GLY A 36 14.35 -6.65 12.89
N ILE A 37 15.39 -7.36 12.46
CA ILE A 37 15.67 -8.77 12.74
C ILE A 37 15.59 -9.05 14.25
N ILE A 38 14.73 -9.96 14.69
CA ILE A 38 14.94 -10.79 15.90
C ILE A 38 14.45 -12.21 15.60
N ALA A 39 15.31 -13.17 15.86
CA ALA A 39 15.04 -14.61 15.85
C ALA A 39 14.40 -15.01 17.18
N GLU A 40 13.35 -15.81 17.14
CA GLU A 40 12.90 -16.58 18.31
C GLU A 40 12.58 -18.01 17.88
N SER A 41 13.12 -18.90 18.70
CA SER A 41 13.19 -20.34 18.64
C SER A 41 11.89 -21.00 19.07
N ASP A 42 11.75 -22.24 18.62
CA ASP A 42 10.81 -23.27 19.06
C ASP A 42 10.74 -23.40 20.59
N ASP A 43 9.56 -23.75 21.11
CA ASP A 43 9.40 -24.84 22.07
C ASP A 43 7.91 -25.21 22.23
N ASP A 44 7.71 -26.52 22.39
CA ASP A 44 6.49 -27.32 22.48
C ASP A 44 5.57 -27.00 23.67
N ASP A 45 4.27 -27.33 23.54
CA ASP A 45 3.59 -28.31 24.43
C ASP A 45 2.05 -28.30 24.27
N ASP A 46 1.56 -29.38 23.68
CA ASP A 46 0.62 -30.35 24.24
C ASP A 46 -0.55 -29.86 25.15
N LYS A 47 -1.79 -30.02 24.64
CA LYS A 47 -2.88 -30.78 25.32
C LYS A 47 -4.21 -30.72 24.55
N SER A 48 -4.64 -31.91 24.11
CA SER A 48 -6.07 -32.21 23.90
C SER A 48 -6.75 -32.48 25.25
N PRO A 49 -8.08 -32.42 25.31
CA PRO A 49 -8.78 -33.67 25.62
C PRO A 49 -10.04 -33.93 24.79
N GLN A 50 -10.22 -35.23 24.51
CA GLN A 50 -11.45 -35.89 24.07
C GLN A 50 -12.56 -35.80 25.13
N MET A 51 -13.81 -35.83 24.71
CA MET A 51 -14.95 -36.27 25.52
C MET A 51 -15.94 -37.06 24.64
N ASP A 52 -16.43 -38.13 25.23
CA ASP A 52 -17.09 -39.31 24.67
C ASP A 52 -18.56 -39.13 24.22
N GLU A 53 -18.96 -40.14 23.44
CA GLU A 53 -20.29 -40.55 22.99
C GLU A 53 -21.27 -40.83 24.16
N SER A 54 -22.58 -40.64 24.00
CA SER A 54 -23.55 -41.63 23.48
C SER A 54 -24.95 -41.39 24.14
N PRO A 55 -26.01 -42.22 23.95
CA PRO A 55 -27.13 -41.93 23.06
C PRO A 55 -28.48 -41.87 23.82
N THR A 56 -29.56 -41.42 23.17
CA THR A 56 -30.91 -41.72 23.65
C THR A 56 -31.90 -41.78 22.49
N ASP A 57 -32.32 -43.00 22.15
CA ASP A 57 -33.52 -43.31 21.39
C ASP A 57 -34.76 -42.95 22.21
N LEU A 58 -35.78 -42.35 21.58
CA LEU A 58 -37.18 -42.53 21.93
C LEU A 58 -38.06 -42.30 20.68
N GLU A 59 -38.72 -43.36 20.24
CA GLU A 59 -39.89 -43.35 19.36
C GLU A 59 -41.05 -42.54 20.01
N SER A 60 -41.92 -41.94 19.21
CA SER A 60 -43.40 -42.13 19.28
C SER A 60 -44.20 -40.90 18.78
N THR A 61 -44.99 -41.16 17.72
CA THR A 61 -46.37 -40.73 17.45
C THR A 61 -46.72 -39.25 17.16
N ASN A 62 -46.99 -39.02 15.86
CA ASN A 62 -48.07 -38.24 15.26
C ASN A 62 -49.05 -37.53 16.22
N GLU A 63 -48.91 -36.22 16.40
CA GLU A 63 -50.01 -35.32 16.83
C GLU A 63 -49.70 -33.81 16.59
N GLU A 64 -48.90 -33.46 15.57
CA GLU A 64 -48.27 -32.12 15.48
C GLU A 64 -48.90 -31.12 14.51
N ILE A 65 -50.06 -31.41 13.89
CA ILE A 65 -50.63 -30.53 12.85
C ILE A 65 -51.63 -29.50 13.42
N ASP A 66 -52.27 -29.76 14.57
CA ASP A 66 -53.24 -28.83 15.16
C ASP A 66 -52.61 -27.83 16.15
N HIS A 67 -51.39 -28.08 16.64
CA HIS A 67 -50.73 -27.20 17.62
C HIS A 67 -50.05 -25.97 17.00
N VAL A 68 -49.64 -26.05 15.72
CA VAL A 68 -48.95 -24.96 15.01
C VAL A 68 -49.89 -23.79 14.71
N SER A 69 -51.19 -24.04 14.49
CA SER A 69 -52.16 -22.98 14.20
C SER A 69 -52.42 -22.09 15.42
N CYS A 70 -52.48 -22.67 16.62
CA CYS A 70 -52.76 -21.96 17.86
C CYS A 70 -51.58 -21.09 18.31
N GLU A 71 -50.34 -21.57 18.12
CA GLU A 71 -49.13 -20.81 18.44
C GLU A 71 -48.90 -19.63 17.49
N LEU A 72 -49.29 -19.79 16.22
CA LEU A 72 -49.20 -18.71 15.22
C LEU A 72 -50.23 -17.60 15.46
N GLU A 73 -51.43 -17.95 15.93
CA GLU A 73 -52.45 -16.99 16.36
C GLU A 73 -52.02 -16.22 17.61
N TYR A 74 -51.48 -16.92 18.62
CA TYR A 74 -50.94 -16.29 19.83
C TYR A 74 -49.81 -15.29 19.52
N LYS A 75 -48.92 -15.61 18.58
CA LYS A 75 -47.84 -14.70 18.13
C LYS A 75 -48.37 -13.46 17.41
N LYS A 76 -49.47 -13.58 16.65
CA LYS A 76 -50.11 -12.44 15.98
C LYS A 76 -50.78 -11.50 16.98
N ASP A 77 -51.46 -12.04 17.98
CA ASP A 77 -52.14 -11.24 19.00
C ASP A 77 -51.11 -10.47 19.87
N LYS A 78 -50.02 -11.13 20.24
CA LYS A 78 -48.91 -10.48 20.97
C LYS A 78 -48.26 -9.35 20.16
N ALA A 79 -48.00 -9.57 18.86
CA ALA A 79 -47.48 -8.52 17.99
C ALA A 79 -48.46 -7.35 17.82
N MET A 80 -49.76 -7.62 17.84
CA MET A 80 -50.81 -6.60 17.74
C MET A 80 -50.91 -5.77 19.02
N GLU A 81 -50.73 -6.37 20.20
CA GLU A 81 -50.62 -5.66 21.47
C GLU A 81 -49.38 -4.76 21.54
N GLU A 82 -48.22 -5.27 21.10
CA GLU A 82 -46.97 -4.49 21.08
C GLU A 82 -47.06 -3.29 20.13
N LEU A 83 -47.65 -3.49 18.94
CA LEU A 83 -47.92 -2.38 18.00
C LEU A 83 -48.92 -1.37 18.57
N SER A 84 -49.97 -1.83 19.25
CA SER A 84 -50.95 -0.96 19.93
C SER A 84 -50.31 -0.13 21.04
N ALA A 85 -49.37 -0.70 21.79
CA ALA A 85 -48.59 0.02 22.80
C ALA A 85 -47.68 1.10 22.18
N VAL A 86 -47.02 0.79 21.06
CA VAL A 86 -46.21 1.76 20.32
C VAL A 86 -47.06 2.90 19.75
N PHE A 87 -48.25 2.60 19.21
CA PHE A 87 -49.14 3.65 18.69
C PHE A 87 -49.68 4.57 19.78
N LYS A 88 -49.97 4.03 20.99
CA LYS A 88 -50.31 4.84 22.16
C LYS A 88 -49.16 5.76 22.60
N LEU A 89 -47.92 5.27 22.57
CA LEU A 89 -46.74 6.08 22.91
C LEU A 89 -46.48 7.20 21.91
N LEU A 90 -46.80 6.97 20.63
CA LEU A 90 -46.62 7.94 19.56
C LEU A 90 -47.82 8.91 19.41
N ASN A 91 -48.86 8.75 20.23
CA ASN A 91 -50.11 9.53 20.16
C ASN A 91 -50.75 9.51 18.75
N ILE A 92 -50.63 8.36 18.07
CA ILE A 92 -51.22 8.11 16.75
C ILE A 92 -52.48 7.28 16.98
N ASP A 93 -53.64 7.82 16.63
CA ASP A 93 -54.88 7.04 16.66
C ASP A 93 -54.75 5.84 15.71
N PRO A 94 -55.16 4.61 16.14
CA PRO A 94 -55.13 3.45 15.26
C PRO A 94 -55.89 3.77 13.98
N ILE A 95 -55.23 3.61 12.83
CA ILE A 95 -55.83 3.90 11.52
C ILE A 95 -56.93 2.85 11.27
N HIS A 96 -58.15 3.17 11.71
CA HIS A 96 -59.35 2.36 11.49
C HIS A 96 -59.99 2.62 10.12
N ASP A 97 -59.34 3.42 9.28
CA ASP A 97 -59.87 3.73 7.97
C ASP A 97 -59.68 2.54 7.01
N ARG A 98 -60.75 1.75 6.87
CA ARG A 98 -60.89 0.62 5.96
C ARG A 98 -60.49 0.99 4.52
N SER A 99 -60.60 2.26 4.15
CA SER A 99 -60.20 2.75 2.82
C SER A 99 -58.69 2.82 2.60
N VAL A 100 -57.89 2.94 3.66
CA VAL A 100 -56.42 3.00 3.61
C VAL A 100 -55.78 1.63 3.82
N VAL A 101 -56.36 0.80 4.69
CA VAL A 101 -55.84 -0.53 5.02
C VAL A 101 -56.08 -1.55 3.90
N ALA A 102 -57.20 -1.47 3.19
CA ALA A 102 -57.54 -2.43 2.13
C ALA A 102 -56.58 -2.39 0.91
N PRO A 103 -56.17 -1.21 0.39
CA PRO A 103 -55.16 -1.12 -0.67
C PRO A 103 -53.78 -1.63 -0.26
N ILE A 104 -53.38 -1.41 1.00
CA ILE A 104 -52.09 -1.87 1.52
C ILE A 104 -52.10 -3.40 1.60
N ARG A 105 -53.16 -3.98 2.17
CA ARG A 105 -53.30 -5.44 2.29
C ARG A 105 -53.30 -6.14 0.94
N THR A 106 -54.00 -5.60 -0.07
CA THR A 106 -54.00 -6.16 -1.43
C THR A 106 -52.62 -6.12 -2.08
N LYS A 107 -51.85 -5.05 -1.87
CA LYS A 107 -50.46 -4.99 -2.36
C LYS A 107 -49.55 -6.00 -1.66
N VAL A 108 -49.69 -6.16 -0.34
CA VAL A 108 -48.93 -7.17 0.42
C VAL A 108 -49.27 -8.58 -0.07
N ASP A 109 -50.56 -8.90 -0.25
CA ASP A 109 -51.00 -10.20 -0.74
C ASP A 109 -50.49 -10.48 -2.16
N GLU A 110 -50.38 -9.46 -3.01
CA GLU A 110 -49.81 -9.61 -4.34
C GLU A 110 -48.29 -9.87 -4.32
N VAL A 111 -47.56 -9.25 -3.39
CA VAL A 111 -46.14 -9.54 -3.17
C VAL A 111 -45.95 -10.98 -2.69
N TYR A 112 -46.74 -11.44 -1.71
CA TYR A 112 -46.68 -12.83 -1.25
C TYR A 112 -47.01 -13.82 -2.35
N ARG A 113 -47.99 -13.52 -3.21
CA ARG A 113 -48.35 -14.38 -4.36
C ARG A 113 -47.22 -14.46 -5.39
N LYS A 114 -46.50 -13.36 -5.63
CA LYS A 114 -45.32 -13.36 -6.52
C LYS A 114 -44.16 -14.12 -5.91
N LEU A 115 -43.96 -14.01 -4.59
CA LEU A 115 -42.92 -14.74 -3.86
C LEU A 115 -43.19 -16.24 -3.89
N ASN A 116 -44.43 -16.67 -3.63
CA ASN A 116 -44.78 -18.10 -3.66
C ASN A 116 -44.62 -18.69 -5.07
N ARG A 117 -45.01 -17.96 -6.12
CA ARG A 117 -44.74 -18.38 -7.51
C ARG A 117 -43.25 -18.54 -7.81
N LEU A 118 -42.40 -17.71 -7.21
CA LEU A 118 -40.94 -17.85 -7.33
C LEU A 118 -40.44 -19.10 -6.60
N CYS A 119 -40.98 -19.40 -5.41
CA CYS A 119 -40.68 -20.64 -4.70
C CYS A 119 -41.13 -21.87 -5.51
N ASP A 120 -42.35 -21.87 -6.06
CA ASP A 120 -42.86 -22.98 -6.88
C ASP A 120 -41.98 -23.24 -8.11
N VAL A 121 -41.50 -22.16 -8.79
CA VAL A 121 -40.59 -22.28 -9.93
C VAL A 121 -39.20 -22.80 -9.51
N LEU A 122 -38.72 -22.47 -8.32
CA LEU A 122 -37.46 -22.99 -7.79
C LEU A 122 -37.58 -24.47 -7.42
N ASP A 123 -38.72 -24.87 -6.86
CA ASP A 123 -39.01 -26.26 -6.49
C ASP A 123 -39.24 -27.14 -7.73
N GLU A 124 -39.93 -26.66 -8.77
CA GLU A 124 -40.04 -27.35 -10.06
C GLU A 124 -38.68 -27.52 -10.74
N LYS A 125 -37.79 -26.53 -10.63
CA LYS A 125 -36.43 -26.59 -11.18
C LYS A 125 -35.51 -27.55 -10.42
N SER A 126 -35.79 -27.76 -9.13
CA SER A 126 -35.15 -28.77 -8.28
C SER A 126 -35.57 -30.20 -8.66
N GLN A 127 -36.82 -30.39 -9.09
CA GLN A 127 -37.32 -31.72 -9.48
C GLN A 127 -36.92 -32.13 -10.91
N LEU A 128 -36.68 -31.17 -11.81
CA LEU A 128 -36.21 -31.44 -13.18
C LEU A 128 -34.70 -31.71 -13.29
N SER A 129 -33.92 -31.58 -12.20
CA SER A 129 -32.47 -31.88 -12.20
C SER A 129 -32.10 -33.27 -11.70
N ASN A 130 -33.07 -34.14 -11.40
CA ASN A 130 -32.84 -35.49 -10.89
C ASN A 130 -32.59 -36.55 -11.99
N ASP A 131 -32.27 -36.14 -13.22
CA ASP A 131 -31.67 -37.03 -14.21
C ASP A 131 -30.20 -37.29 -13.83
N ALA A 132 -30.01 -38.36 -13.06
CA ALA A 132 -28.75 -38.89 -12.55
C ALA A 132 -27.59 -38.76 -13.56
N HIS A 133 -26.74 -37.75 -13.35
CA HIS A 133 -25.40 -37.72 -13.91
C HIS A 133 -24.52 -38.66 -13.06
N PRO A 134 -23.88 -39.69 -13.64
CA PRO A 134 -23.18 -40.72 -12.86
C PRO A 134 -21.92 -40.28 -12.09
N ASN A 135 -21.56 -38.99 -12.10
CA ASN A 135 -20.28 -38.48 -11.59
C ASN A 135 -20.45 -37.15 -10.82
N GLU A 136 -21.50 -37.01 -10.02
CA GLU A 136 -21.63 -35.84 -9.15
C GLU A 136 -20.79 -36.04 -7.88
N LEU A 137 -19.76 -35.21 -7.71
CA LEU A 137 -18.85 -35.26 -6.57
C LEU A 137 -19.64 -35.03 -5.27
N THR A 138 -19.52 -35.95 -4.32
CA THR A 138 -20.06 -35.74 -2.99
C THR A 138 -19.35 -34.59 -2.28
N ILE A 139 -20.02 -34.00 -1.28
CA ILE A 139 -19.44 -32.97 -0.43
C ILE A 139 -18.17 -33.49 0.27
N GLN A 140 -18.17 -34.77 0.67
CA GLN A 140 -17.03 -35.40 1.33
C GLN A 140 -15.82 -35.49 0.41
N GLU A 141 -15.99 -35.98 -0.81
CA GLU A 141 -14.92 -36.06 -1.81
C GLU A 141 -14.39 -34.66 -2.17
N SER A 142 -15.27 -33.66 -2.24
CA SER A 142 -14.88 -32.27 -2.47
C SER A 142 -14.01 -31.70 -1.34
N ASN A 143 -14.37 -31.99 -0.09
CA ASN A 143 -13.58 -31.58 1.07
C ASN A 143 -12.22 -32.28 1.11
N GLU A 144 -12.19 -33.57 0.78
CA GLU A 144 -10.96 -34.35 0.66
C GLU A 144 -10.01 -33.73 -0.38
N LEU A 145 -10.50 -33.44 -1.59
CA LEU A 145 -9.73 -32.76 -2.64
C LEU A 145 -9.19 -31.40 -2.19
N LEU A 146 -10.00 -30.57 -1.53
CA LEU A 146 -9.58 -29.25 -1.04
C LEU A 146 -8.53 -29.35 0.08
N SER A 147 -8.64 -30.35 0.95
CA SER A 147 -7.64 -30.61 1.98
C SER A 147 -6.31 -31.08 1.39
N GLY A 148 -6.36 -31.97 0.39
CA GLY A 148 -5.19 -32.40 -0.37
C GLY A 148 -4.50 -31.24 -1.09
N LEU A 149 -5.28 -30.33 -1.69
CA LEU A 149 -4.76 -29.12 -2.33
C LEU A 149 -4.05 -28.20 -1.33
N LYS A 150 -4.60 -28.01 -0.14
CA LYS A 150 -3.97 -27.20 0.91
C LYS A 150 -2.66 -27.82 1.39
N LYS A 151 -2.62 -29.15 1.56
CA LYS A 151 -1.40 -29.88 1.91
C LYS A 151 -0.34 -29.73 0.82
N LEU A 152 -0.71 -29.97 -0.44
CA LEU A 152 0.19 -29.78 -1.59
C LEU A 152 0.75 -28.36 -1.64
N TYR A 153 -0.09 -27.35 -1.41
CA TYR A 153 0.33 -25.95 -1.36
C TYR A 153 1.36 -25.69 -0.24
N ALA A 154 1.13 -26.24 0.96
CA ALA A 154 2.05 -26.09 2.08
C ALA A 154 3.43 -26.71 1.78
N ASP A 155 3.46 -27.88 1.13
CA ASP A 155 4.70 -28.60 0.81
C ASP A 155 5.41 -28.07 -0.45
N SER A 156 4.76 -27.18 -1.21
CA SER A 156 5.26 -26.67 -2.50
C SER A 156 6.24 -25.50 -2.37
N ASP A 157 7.05 -25.30 -3.42
CA ASP A 157 7.91 -24.12 -3.56
C ASP A 157 7.13 -22.84 -3.91
N ALA A 158 7.82 -21.70 -3.97
CA ALA A 158 7.18 -20.40 -4.18
C ALA A 158 6.49 -20.24 -5.54
N ASP A 159 6.98 -20.87 -6.60
CA ASP A 159 6.42 -20.78 -7.94
C ASP A 159 5.24 -21.76 -8.09
N GLU A 160 5.36 -22.97 -7.57
CA GLU A 160 4.27 -23.95 -7.55
C GLU A 160 3.11 -23.47 -6.65
N ARG A 161 3.40 -22.81 -5.53
CA ARG A 161 2.36 -22.12 -4.73
C ARG A 161 1.59 -21.10 -5.55
N VAL A 162 2.27 -20.25 -6.33
CA VAL A 162 1.61 -19.27 -7.21
C VAL A 162 0.77 -19.95 -8.29
N ARG A 163 1.26 -21.07 -8.86
CA ARG A 163 0.54 -21.89 -9.82
C ARG A 163 -0.75 -22.47 -9.22
N LEU A 164 -0.68 -23.09 -8.06
CA LEU A 164 -1.84 -23.70 -7.39
C LEU A 164 -2.91 -22.65 -7.06
N MET A 165 -2.51 -21.45 -6.66
CA MET A 165 -3.44 -20.34 -6.38
C MET A 165 -4.23 -19.87 -7.61
N THR A 166 -3.83 -20.23 -8.84
CA THR A 166 -4.60 -19.90 -10.06
C THR A 166 -5.92 -20.69 -10.16
N ILE A 167 -6.07 -21.78 -9.39
CA ILE A 167 -7.30 -22.58 -9.33
C ILE A 167 -8.44 -21.84 -8.64
N ALA A 168 -8.13 -20.84 -7.79
CA ALA A 168 -9.13 -20.11 -7.01
C ALA A 168 -10.31 -19.63 -7.89
N PRO A 169 -11.54 -19.51 -7.36
CA PRO A 169 -12.69 -19.03 -8.14
C PRO A 169 -12.42 -17.67 -8.80
N LYS A 170 -13.04 -17.42 -9.97
CA LYS A 170 -12.81 -16.18 -10.75
C LYS A 170 -13.24 -14.92 -10.00
N ASP A 171 -14.26 -15.04 -9.16
CA ASP A 171 -14.82 -13.91 -8.39
C ASP A 171 -14.01 -13.59 -7.13
N TRP A 172 -12.94 -14.35 -6.84
CA TRP A 172 -12.12 -14.07 -5.67
C TRP A 172 -11.06 -13.01 -5.97
N GLY A 173 -11.13 -11.91 -5.22
CA GLY A 173 -10.08 -10.89 -5.22
C GLY A 173 -8.81 -11.30 -4.47
N ARG A 174 -7.73 -10.53 -4.67
CA ARG A 174 -6.39 -10.72 -4.06
C ARG A 174 -6.45 -11.08 -2.57
N GLN A 175 -7.20 -10.31 -1.78
CA GLN A 175 -7.25 -10.49 -0.33
C GLN A 175 -7.92 -11.80 0.10
N LYS A 176 -8.99 -12.18 -0.60
CA LYS A 176 -9.72 -13.42 -0.31
C LYS A 176 -8.88 -14.66 -0.63
N ILE A 177 -8.20 -14.64 -1.78
CA ILE A 177 -7.24 -15.68 -2.16
C ILE A 177 -6.10 -15.76 -1.14
N ALA A 178 -5.52 -14.61 -0.78
CA ALA A 178 -4.42 -14.57 0.17
C ALA A 178 -4.80 -15.17 1.52
N LYS A 179 -5.98 -14.82 2.03
CA LYS A 179 -6.51 -15.35 3.29
C LYS A 179 -6.78 -16.85 3.24
N TRP A 180 -7.40 -17.35 2.16
CA TRP A 180 -7.76 -18.77 2.06
C TRP A 180 -6.54 -19.68 1.96
N PHE A 181 -5.52 -19.26 1.19
CA PHE A 181 -4.25 -19.99 1.04
C PHE A 181 -3.20 -19.65 2.11
N GLN A 182 -3.52 -18.75 3.06
CA GLN A 182 -2.57 -18.23 4.06
C GLN A 182 -1.25 -17.75 3.45
N SER A 183 -1.36 -16.97 2.36
CA SER A 183 -0.23 -16.55 1.52
C SER A 183 0.01 -15.04 1.59
N LYS A 184 1.17 -14.61 1.08
CA LYS A 184 1.46 -13.17 0.95
C LYS A 184 0.55 -12.55 -0.12
N PRO A 185 0.00 -11.34 0.09
CA PRO A 185 -0.85 -10.67 -0.91
C PRO A 185 -0.20 -10.51 -2.29
N ASN A 186 1.13 -10.47 -2.38
CA ASN A 186 1.85 -10.39 -3.65
C ASN A 186 1.83 -11.71 -4.44
N GLN A 187 1.81 -12.88 -3.78
CA GLN A 187 1.65 -14.17 -4.46
C GLN A 187 0.25 -14.31 -5.04
N ALA A 188 -0.78 -13.89 -4.29
CA ALA A 188 -2.16 -13.85 -4.79
C ALA A 188 -2.33 -12.90 -5.98
N ARG A 189 -1.64 -11.75 -5.97
CA ARG A 189 -1.60 -10.86 -7.15
C ARG A 189 -0.94 -11.54 -8.34
N ARG A 190 0.23 -12.18 -8.13
CA ARG A 190 0.95 -12.92 -9.19
C ARG A 190 0.08 -14.02 -9.79
N SER A 191 -0.64 -14.79 -8.97
CA SER A 191 -1.49 -15.88 -9.46
C SER A 191 -2.68 -15.36 -10.28
N LEU A 192 -3.30 -14.24 -9.89
CA LEU A 192 -4.38 -13.60 -10.67
C LEU A 192 -3.89 -13.15 -12.05
N VAL A 193 -2.73 -12.49 -12.11
CA VAL A 193 -2.10 -12.06 -13.38
C VAL A 193 -1.74 -13.27 -14.24
N LEU A 194 -1.12 -14.28 -13.64
CA LEU A 194 -0.74 -15.52 -14.32
C LEU A 194 -1.96 -16.24 -14.89
N ARG A 195 -3.05 -16.33 -14.12
CA ARG A 195 -4.31 -16.92 -14.60
C ARG A 195 -4.92 -16.13 -15.74
N LYS A 196 -4.92 -14.79 -15.65
CA LYS A 196 -5.46 -13.91 -16.69
C LYS A 196 -4.71 -14.08 -18.01
N ASN A 197 -3.38 -14.17 -17.95
CA ASN A 197 -2.52 -14.19 -19.13
C ASN A 197 -2.30 -15.60 -19.70
N SER A 198 -2.25 -16.63 -18.84
CA SER A 198 -1.80 -17.98 -19.21
C SER A 198 -2.77 -19.09 -18.82
N GLY A 199 -3.85 -18.78 -18.09
CA GLY A 199 -4.89 -19.75 -17.71
C GLY A 199 -4.66 -20.43 -16.36
N ILE A 200 -5.57 -21.35 -16.03
CA ILE A 200 -5.55 -22.10 -14.77
C ILE A 200 -4.41 -23.11 -14.80
N LEU A 201 -3.69 -23.24 -13.68
CA LEU A 201 -2.52 -24.11 -13.49
C LEU A 201 -1.37 -23.84 -14.46
N ALA A 202 -1.33 -22.66 -15.07
CA ALA A 202 -0.18 -22.22 -15.85
C ALA A 202 1.06 -22.11 -14.95
N TYR A 203 2.18 -22.64 -15.42
CA TYR A 203 3.43 -22.55 -14.67
C TYR A 203 3.95 -21.11 -14.75
N PRO A 204 4.38 -20.48 -13.63
CA PRO A 204 5.01 -19.18 -13.69
C PRO A 204 6.21 -19.30 -14.62
N GLN A 205 6.22 -18.53 -15.71
CA GLN A 205 7.39 -18.49 -16.58
C GLN A 205 8.54 -17.92 -15.76
N CYS A 206 9.37 -18.82 -15.27
CA CYS A 206 10.62 -18.45 -14.70
C CYS A 206 11.47 -18.01 -15.88
N LEU A 207 11.72 -16.70 -15.99
CA LEU A 207 12.71 -16.11 -16.90
C LEU A 207 14.15 -16.58 -16.58
N ARG A 208 14.31 -17.78 -15.97
CA ARG A 208 15.59 -18.43 -15.67
C ARG A 208 16.41 -18.68 -16.94
N GLY A 209 15.79 -18.67 -18.13
CA GLY A 209 16.48 -18.76 -19.43
C GLY A 209 16.86 -17.42 -20.08
N THR A 210 16.29 -16.30 -19.62
CA THR A 210 16.63 -14.94 -20.07
C THR A 210 17.37 -14.13 -19.02
N ASN A 211 17.88 -14.79 -17.97
CA ASN A 211 19.04 -14.30 -17.22
C ASN A 211 20.29 -14.37 -18.12
N ARG A 212 20.21 -13.82 -19.34
CA ARG A 212 21.44 -13.46 -20.04
C ARG A 212 22.06 -12.41 -19.13
N ALA A 213 23.27 -12.71 -18.66
CA ALA A 213 24.07 -11.70 -18.02
C ALA A 213 24.05 -10.47 -18.94
N LEU A 214 23.81 -9.30 -18.36
CA LEU A 214 23.93 -8.05 -19.11
C LEU A 214 25.32 -8.03 -19.73
N SER A 215 25.41 -7.56 -20.96
CA SER A 215 26.72 -7.40 -21.59
C SER A 215 27.53 -6.39 -20.78
N ASP A 216 28.84 -6.60 -20.69
CA ASP A 216 29.72 -5.66 -19.97
C ASP A 216 29.59 -4.25 -20.54
N SER A 217 29.37 -4.10 -21.86
CA SER A 217 29.05 -2.83 -22.51
C SER A 217 27.83 -2.14 -21.91
N THR A 218 26.74 -2.88 -21.68
CA THR A 218 25.51 -2.34 -21.08
C THR A 218 25.73 -1.94 -19.63
N ILE A 219 26.56 -2.68 -18.90
CA ILE A 219 26.91 -2.35 -17.51
C ILE A 219 27.71 -1.05 -17.51
N ASP A 220 28.72 -0.94 -18.37
CA ASP A 220 29.56 0.25 -18.49
C ASP A 220 28.74 1.48 -18.91
N GLU A 221 27.78 1.34 -19.82
CA GLU A 221 26.85 2.42 -20.19
C GLU A 221 26.03 2.91 -18.98
N VAL A 222 25.49 2.02 -18.15
CA VAL A 222 24.75 2.41 -16.94
C VAL A 222 25.68 3.08 -15.93
N VAL A 223 26.88 2.54 -15.74
CA VAL A 223 27.88 3.09 -14.81
C VAL A 223 28.32 4.48 -15.23
N GLU A 224 28.56 4.68 -16.52
CA GLU A 224 28.97 5.98 -17.07
C GLU A 224 27.84 6.99 -17.01
N PHE A 225 26.60 6.58 -17.34
CA PHE A 225 25.41 7.42 -17.16
C PHE A 225 25.27 7.95 -15.74
N TYR A 226 25.57 7.13 -14.73
CA TYR A 226 25.57 7.58 -13.34
C TYR A 226 26.63 8.63 -13.03
N ARG A 227 27.73 8.70 -13.79
CA ARG A 227 28.83 9.67 -13.63
C ARG A 227 28.66 10.93 -14.46
N GLU A 228 27.68 10.98 -15.36
CA GLU A 228 27.40 12.15 -16.18
C GLU A 228 27.01 13.37 -15.33
N ASP A 229 27.54 14.53 -15.73
CA ASP A 229 27.18 15.82 -15.17
C ASP A 229 25.68 16.09 -15.39
N GLY A 230 24.97 16.45 -14.32
CA GLY A 230 23.52 16.62 -14.31
C GLY A 230 22.75 15.38 -13.84
N ILE A 231 23.38 14.20 -13.81
CA ILE A 231 22.86 13.01 -13.12
C ILE A 231 23.47 12.93 -11.72
N SER A 232 24.80 13.02 -11.63
CA SER A 232 25.51 13.14 -10.36
C SER A 232 26.62 14.18 -10.45
N ARG A 233 27.04 14.72 -9.30
CA ARG A 233 28.22 15.59 -9.21
C ARG A 233 29.29 14.97 -8.34
N ALA A 234 30.55 15.08 -8.75
CA ALA A 234 31.67 14.73 -7.92
C ALA A 234 31.74 15.63 -6.66
N SER A 235 32.09 15.05 -5.51
CA SER A 235 32.33 15.82 -4.29
C SER A 235 33.54 16.72 -4.47
N SER A 236 33.40 17.99 -4.08
CA SER A 236 34.50 18.95 -4.02
C SER A 236 35.41 18.73 -2.81
N ASN A 237 35.01 17.90 -1.86
CA ASN A 237 35.75 17.65 -0.63
C ASN A 237 36.76 16.52 -0.84
N SER A 238 38.05 16.80 -0.63
CA SER A 238 39.13 15.82 -0.76
C SER A 238 39.03 14.64 0.22
N LYS A 239 38.28 14.79 1.31
CA LYS A 239 38.00 13.70 2.26
C LYS A 239 36.93 12.73 1.75
N ASP A 240 36.11 13.13 0.79
CA ASP A 240 35.03 12.30 0.25
C ASP A 240 35.59 11.44 -0.89
N THR A 241 36.53 10.56 -0.53
CA THR A 241 37.13 9.59 -1.44
C THR A 241 36.92 8.18 -0.91
N ILE A 242 36.62 7.24 -1.81
CA ILE A 242 36.50 5.82 -1.48
C ILE A 242 37.55 5.02 -2.22
N LYS A 243 38.06 3.96 -1.59
CA LYS A 243 39.00 3.05 -2.22
C LYS A 243 38.26 1.93 -2.93
N ILE A 244 38.38 1.88 -4.25
CA ILE A 244 37.89 0.78 -5.10
C ILE A 244 39.11 0.14 -5.74
N ASN A 245 39.29 -1.17 -5.54
CA ASN A 245 40.42 -1.93 -6.12
C ASN A 245 41.81 -1.30 -5.85
N GLY A 246 41.99 -0.67 -4.68
CA GLY A 246 43.24 -0.01 -4.30
C GLY A 246 43.42 1.41 -4.84
N GLN A 247 42.53 1.91 -5.69
CA GLN A 247 42.53 3.28 -6.19
C GLN A 247 41.54 4.16 -5.42
N SER A 248 41.96 5.38 -5.08
CA SER A 248 41.09 6.37 -4.46
C SER A 248 40.25 7.06 -5.54
N VAL A 249 38.94 6.87 -5.48
CA VAL A 249 37.95 7.46 -6.39
C VAL A 249 37.12 8.48 -5.61
N ALA A 250 36.82 9.64 -6.21
CA ALA A 250 35.96 10.65 -5.60
C ALA A 250 34.52 10.15 -5.49
N VAL A 251 33.85 10.49 -4.40
CA VAL A 251 32.42 10.20 -4.23
C VAL A 251 31.60 11.11 -5.16
N HIS A 252 30.60 10.55 -5.83
CA HIS A 252 29.61 11.28 -6.61
C HIS A 252 28.29 11.32 -5.85
N PHE A 253 27.57 12.45 -5.92
CA PHE A 253 26.27 12.63 -5.31
C PHE A 253 25.21 12.84 -6.38
N LEU A 254 24.15 12.03 -6.37
CA LEU A 254 23.05 12.12 -7.33
C LEU A 254 22.28 13.43 -7.17
N GLU A 255 22.15 14.20 -8.25
CA GLU A 255 21.40 15.47 -8.24
C GLU A 255 19.88 15.27 -8.26
N MET A 256 19.43 14.03 -8.53
CA MET A 256 18.03 13.66 -8.62
C MET A 256 17.74 12.32 -7.94
N ARG A 257 16.45 11.99 -7.79
CA ARG A 257 16.05 10.68 -7.30
C ARG A 257 16.44 9.62 -8.32
N VAL A 258 16.82 8.43 -7.83
CA VAL A 258 17.19 7.30 -8.69
C VAL A 258 16.09 6.95 -9.70
N LEU A 259 14.81 7.13 -9.31
CA LEU A 259 13.67 6.92 -10.22
C LEU A 259 13.65 7.93 -11.38
N ASP A 260 13.99 9.19 -11.11
CA ASP A 260 14.04 10.23 -12.14
C ASP A 260 15.23 9.97 -13.09
N ALA A 261 16.38 9.57 -12.55
CA ALA A 261 17.54 9.16 -13.34
C ALA A 261 17.23 7.95 -14.24
N TYR A 262 16.53 6.94 -13.72
CA TYR A 262 16.08 5.79 -14.52
C TYR A 262 15.15 6.20 -15.66
N ARG A 263 14.26 7.17 -15.43
CA ARG A 263 13.35 7.65 -16.47
C ARG A 263 14.13 8.27 -17.62
N ILE A 264 15.10 9.15 -17.32
CA ILE A 264 15.99 9.76 -18.32
C ILE A 264 16.78 8.68 -19.07
N PHE A 265 17.38 7.73 -18.33
CA PHE A 265 18.12 6.63 -18.94
C PHE A 265 17.26 5.80 -19.88
N ASN A 266 16.04 5.44 -19.47
CA ASN A 266 15.13 4.63 -20.28
C ASN A 266 14.53 5.42 -21.46
N GLU A 267 14.47 6.75 -21.40
CA GLU A 267 14.12 7.59 -22.55
C GLU A 267 15.25 7.58 -23.60
N GLN A 268 16.51 7.57 -23.17
CA GLN A 268 17.68 7.49 -24.05
C GLN A 268 17.96 6.07 -24.56
N HIS A 269 17.69 5.06 -23.73
CA HIS A 269 17.94 3.65 -23.98
C HIS A 269 16.69 2.79 -23.66
N PRO A 270 15.63 2.86 -24.48
CA PRO A 270 14.37 2.18 -24.19
C PRO A 270 14.54 0.66 -24.06
N GLY A 271 14.15 0.13 -22.90
CA GLY A 271 14.11 -1.32 -22.66
C GLY A 271 15.48 -2.00 -22.51
N LEU A 272 16.58 -1.24 -22.46
CA LEU A 272 17.92 -1.80 -22.34
C LEU A 272 18.15 -2.46 -20.97
N VAL A 273 17.66 -1.82 -19.89
CA VAL A 273 17.81 -2.30 -18.51
C VAL A 273 16.52 -2.08 -17.74
N ALA A 274 16.07 -3.08 -16.98
CA ALA A 274 14.93 -2.93 -16.08
C ALA A 274 15.28 -2.09 -14.85
N ARG A 275 14.29 -1.34 -14.32
CA ARG A 275 14.45 -0.46 -13.15
C ARG A 275 15.17 -1.09 -11.95
N SER A 276 14.83 -2.33 -11.60
CA SER A 276 15.48 -3.03 -10.48
C SER A 276 16.96 -3.28 -10.73
N THR A 277 17.30 -3.64 -11.98
CA THR A 277 18.67 -3.92 -12.38
C THR A 277 19.48 -2.63 -12.49
N PHE A 278 18.89 -1.56 -13.04
CA PHE A 278 19.49 -0.22 -13.05
C PHE A 278 19.88 0.24 -11.63
N ASN A 279 18.97 0.10 -10.67
CA ASN A 279 19.24 0.43 -9.27
C ASN A 279 20.38 -0.40 -8.67
N ALA A 280 20.49 -1.67 -9.06
CA ALA A 280 21.51 -2.60 -8.57
C ALA A 280 22.89 -2.33 -9.19
N LEU A 281 22.94 -1.83 -10.42
CA LEU A 281 24.17 -1.48 -11.14
C LEU A 281 24.76 -0.12 -10.71
N ARG A 282 24.10 0.61 -9.81
CA ARG A 282 24.61 1.88 -9.31
C ARG A 282 26.00 1.69 -8.70
N PRO A 283 27.02 2.44 -9.17
CA PRO A 283 28.37 2.35 -8.62
C PRO A 283 28.41 2.69 -7.13
N ARG A 284 29.38 2.12 -6.41
CA ARG A 284 29.49 2.29 -4.94
C ARG A 284 29.86 3.72 -4.56
N GLU A 285 30.58 4.41 -5.44
CA GLU A 285 30.99 5.81 -5.35
C GLU A 285 29.82 6.77 -5.53
N VAL A 286 28.71 6.34 -6.14
CA VAL A 286 27.53 7.18 -6.38
C VAL A 286 26.55 7.04 -5.21
N LYS A 287 26.36 8.14 -4.47
CA LYS A 287 25.49 8.22 -3.29
C LYS A 287 24.20 8.99 -3.60
N THR A 288 23.09 8.53 -3.04
CA THR A 288 21.78 9.21 -3.11
C THR A 288 21.66 10.34 -2.11
N ALA A 289 22.37 10.27 -0.99
CA ALA A 289 22.40 11.31 0.00
C ALA A 289 23.36 12.40 -0.48
N THR A 290 22.85 13.34 -1.25
CA THR A 290 23.54 14.60 -1.43
C THR A 290 23.62 15.32 -0.09
N PRO A 291 24.72 16.02 0.23
CA PRO A 291 24.76 16.97 1.33
C PRO A 291 23.77 18.15 1.18
N HIS A 292 22.89 18.15 0.16
CA HIS A 292 21.91 19.20 -0.15
C HIS A 292 20.86 19.44 0.94
N ASP A 293 20.85 18.67 2.04
CA ASP A 293 20.22 19.13 3.28
C ASP A 293 20.91 20.39 3.86
N THR A 294 22.05 20.80 3.30
CA THR A 294 22.75 22.05 3.60
C THR A 294 22.91 22.85 2.29
N CYS A 295 22.13 23.92 2.10
CA CYS A 295 22.46 24.88 1.04
C CYS A 295 23.79 25.55 1.38
N ILE A 296 24.75 25.50 0.47
CA ILE A 296 26.02 26.25 0.54
C ILE A 296 25.96 27.56 -0.26
N CYS A 297 24.77 27.98 -0.66
CA CYS A 297 24.58 29.24 -1.34
C CYS A 297 24.97 30.41 -0.42
N ILE A 298 25.52 31.47 -1.00
CA ILE A 298 25.99 32.66 -0.28
C ILE A 298 24.93 33.18 0.70
N ILE A 299 23.65 33.10 0.32
CA ILE A 299 22.53 33.53 1.17
C ILE A 299 22.43 32.69 2.45
N HIS A 300 22.42 31.35 2.36
CA HIS A 300 22.31 30.49 3.53
C HIS A 300 23.59 30.54 4.39
N GLU A 301 24.78 30.59 3.78
CA GLU A 301 26.04 30.72 4.51
C GLU A 301 26.13 32.07 5.24
N ASN A 302 25.74 33.18 4.59
CA ASN A 302 25.77 34.50 5.22
C ASN A 302 24.83 34.57 6.43
N ILE A 303 23.62 34.01 6.34
CA ILE A 303 22.68 34.01 7.48
C ILE A 303 23.23 33.12 8.62
N ASP A 304 23.84 31.98 8.31
CA ASP A 304 24.46 31.12 9.33
C ASP A 304 25.65 31.81 10.02
N LEU A 305 26.49 32.51 9.25
CA LEU A 305 27.58 33.33 9.77
C LEU A 305 27.07 34.48 10.65
N LEU A 306 25.99 35.16 10.26
CA LEU A 306 25.35 36.21 11.06
C LEU A 306 24.81 35.66 12.38
N LEU A 307 24.15 34.50 12.37
CA LEU A 307 23.66 33.84 13.58
C LEU A 307 24.80 33.42 14.50
N LYS A 308 25.91 32.90 13.94
CA LYS A 308 27.13 32.59 14.69
C LYS A 308 27.72 33.84 15.34
N ALA A 309 27.84 34.94 14.60
CA ALA A 309 28.33 36.22 15.11
C ALA A 309 27.43 36.76 16.24
N TRP A 310 26.11 36.73 16.05
CA TRP A 310 25.13 37.14 17.06
C TRP A 310 25.23 36.31 18.34
N ASN A 311 25.24 34.98 18.23
CA ASN A 311 25.37 34.08 19.38
C ASN A 311 26.67 34.34 20.16
N ASN A 312 27.78 34.64 19.45
CA ASN A 312 29.05 34.99 20.09
C ASN A 312 29.01 36.36 20.77
N HIS A 313 28.39 37.36 20.13
CA HIS A 313 28.22 38.70 20.69
C HIS A 313 27.34 38.67 21.94
N TYR A 314 26.16 38.04 21.85
CA TYR A 314 25.24 37.88 22.97
C TYR A 314 25.92 37.18 24.16
N LYS A 315 26.72 36.14 23.91
CA LYS A 315 27.50 35.46 24.95
C LYS A 315 28.54 36.37 25.62
N LYS A 316 29.08 37.36 24.89
CA LYS A 316 30.07 38.32 25.40
C LYS A 316 29.41 39.48 26.17
N CYS A 317 28.28 39.99 25.70
CA CYS A 317 27.56 41.10 26.32
C CYS A 317 26.66 40.68 27.49
N ALA A 318 26.14 39.46 27.52
CA ALA A 318 25.31 38.93 28.61
C ALA A 318 26.10 38.57 29.89
N GLY A 319 27.17 39.31 30.18
CA GLY A 319 28.00 39.11 31.35
C GLY A 319 27.17 39.02 32.64
N THR A 320 27.32 37.91 33.37
CA THR A 320 26.97 37.79 34.81
C THR A 320 25.50 38.00 35.22
N ALA A 321 24.52 37.92 34.32
CA ALA A 321 23.12 37.76 34.72
C ALA A 321 22.67 36.33 34.46
N ALA A 322 22.25 35.63 35.51
CA ALA A 322 21.76 34.25 35.51
C ALA A 322 20.39 34.08 34.81
N LEU A 323 20.24 34.61 33.59
CA LEU A 323 19.06 34.46 32.75
C LEU A 323 19.45 33.78 31.44
N SER A 324 19.26 32.46 31.49
CA SER A 324 19.03 31.54 30.37
C SER A 324 20.21 31.22 29.44
N ALA A 325 20.96 30.21 29.84
CA ALA A 325 21.93 29.47 29.03
C ALA A 325 21.33 28.72 27.81
N THR A 326 20.18 29.14 27.28
CA THR A 326 19.40 28.37 26.29
C THR A 326 19.13 29.07 24.97
N LEU A 327 19.43 30.36 24.80
CA LEU A 327 19.11 31.06 23.54
C LEU A 327 20.24 30.96 22.51
N LYS A 328 20.73 29.75 22.22
CA LYS A 328 21.51 29.52 21.00
C LYS A 328 20.52 29.39 19.85
N ILE A 329 20.27 30.48 19.15
CA ILE A 329 19.37 30.47 17.99
C ILE A 329 20.10 29.83 16.82
N ASN A 330 19.56 28.74 16.30
CA ASN A 330 19.99 28.14 15.04
C ASN A 330 18.99 28.49 13.92
N MET A 331 19.37 28.20 12.66
CA MET A 331 18.52 28.51 11.50
C MET A 331 17.12 27.87 11.60
N LYS A 332 17.02 26.64 12.12
CA LYS A 332 15.75 25.92 12.25
C LYS A 332 14.83 26.61 13.27
N ASP A 333 15.40 27.09 14.37
CA ASP A 333 14.65 27.83 15.39
C ASP A 333 14.17 29.18 14.86
N LEU A 334 15.01 29.87 14.08
CA LEU A 334 14.63 31.13 13.43
C LEU A 334 13.47 30.91 12.43
N ILE A 335 13.57 29.88 11.58
CA ILE A 335 12.54 29.52 10.61
C ILE A 335 11.23 29.17 11.34
N ASN A 336 11.29 28.36 12.39
CA ASN A 336 10.10 27.96 13.18
C ASN A 336 9.44 29.14 13.91
N GLN A 337 10.21 30.19 14.26
CA GLN A 337 9.66 31.39 14.88
C GLN A 337 9.07 32.38 13.89
N MET A 338 9.57 32.38 12.65
CA MET A 338 9.08 33.23 11.55
C MET A 338 7.87 32.62 10.83
N LEU A 339 7.75 31.30 10.80
CA LEU A 339 6.68 30.58 10.12
C LEU A 339 5.57 30.14 11.09
N SER A 340 4.37 30.00 10.55
CA SER A 340 3.24 29.46 11.31
C SER A 340 3.37 27.92 11.45
N PRO A 341 2.80 27.30 12.50
CA PRO A 341 2.88 25.85 12.72
C PRO A 341 2.39 25.02 11.52
N ASP A 342 1.39 25.52 10.79
CA ASP A 342 0.83 24.91 9.57
C ASP A 342 1.45 25.53 8.31
N SER A 343 2.78 25.63 8.27
CA SER A 343 3.49 26.22 7.12
C SER A 343 3.21 25.45 5.83
N ASN A 344 2.68 26.15 4.84
CA ASN A 344 2.43 25.65 3.48
C ASN A 344 3.19 26.51 2.47
N GLU A 345 3.21 26.12 1.20
CA GLU A 345 3.91 26.87 0.13
C GLU A 345 3.52 28.36 0.08
N LYS A 346 2.27 28.70 0.41
CA LYS A 346 1.79 30.09 0.49
C LYS A 346 2.44 30.86 1.66
N CYS A 347 2.75 30.18 2.76
CA CYS A 347 3.49 30.74 3.90
C CYS A 347 4.95 31.03 3.53
N PHE A 348 5.65 30.07 2.92
CA PHE A 348 7.02 30.25 2.46
C PHE A 348 7.18 31.35 1.38
N SER A 349 6.13 31.60 0.59
CA SER A 349 6.11 32.66 -0.42
C SER A 349 5.59 34.02 0.09
N GLY A 350 5.29 34.15 1.40
CA GLY A 350 4.81 35.41 2.00
C GLY A 350 3.38 35.80 1.59
N LYS A 351 2.62 34.88 0.99
CA LYS A 351 1.23 35.07 0.53
C LYS A 351 0.20 34.53 1.52
N CYS A 352 0.63 34.17 2.73
CA CYS A 352 -0.23 33.64 3.77
C CYS A 352 -0.78 34.78 4.63
N ASN A 353 -2.09 34.76 4.89
CA ASN A 353 -2.77 35.74 5.73
C ASN A 353 -2.60 35.45 7.24
N ASN A 354 -1.96 34.34 7.60
CA ASN A 354 -1.84 33.84 8.97
C ASN A 354 -0.38 33.76 9.44
N CYS A 355 0.55 34.45 8.78
CA CYS A 355 1.95 34.53 9.21
C CYS A 355 2.06 35.31 10.52
N SER A 356 2.99 34.88 11.38
CA SER A 356 3.32 35.64 12.59
C SER A 356 3.90 37.00 12.17
N SER A 357 3.33 38.11 12.65
CA SER A 357 3.81 39.46 12.38
C SER A 357 5.08 39.83 13.15
N LYS A 358 5.78 38.82 13.71
CA LYS A 358 6.99 39.04 14.51
C LYS A 358 8.12 39.50 13.60
N ASN A 359 8.72 40.64 13.92
CA ASN A 359 9.90 41.09 13.20
C ASN A 359 11.09 40.22 13.58
N ILE A 360 12.02 40.01 12.65
CA ILE A 360 13.27 39.29 12.95
C ILE A 360 14.05 39.96 14.08
N ARG A 361 13.96 41.30 14.21
CA ARG A 361 14.53 42.06 15.32
C ARG A 361 13.94 41.60 16.66
N ASP A 362 12.62 41.48 16.75
CA ASP A 362 11.90 41.07 17.96
C ASP A 362 12.23 39.64 18.37
N VAL A 363 12.41 38.76 17.37
CA VAL A 363 12.84 37.37 17.55
C VAL A 363 14.27 37.30 18.09
N LEU A 364 15.18 38.12 17.55
CA LEU A 364 16.58 38.12 17.95
C LEU A 364 16.83 38.83 19.29
N THR A 365 16.07 39.87 19.62
CA THR A 365 16.19 40.62 20.88
C THR A 365 15.27 40.11 21.99
N GLY A 366 14.42 39.11 21.72
CA GLY A 366 13.49 38.56 22.70
C GLY A 366 12.53 39.60 23.28
N ASN A 367 12.11 40.60 22.49
CA ASN A 367 11.32 41.77 22.93
C ASN A 367 11.96 42.62 24.05
N SER A 368 13.26 42.48 24.33
CA SER A 368 13.96 43.40 25.21
C SER A 368 14.33 44.67 24.44
N MET A 369 14.11 45.85 25.05
CA MET A 369 14.69 47.12 24.60
C MET A 369 16.22 47.05 24.81
N VAL A 370 16.90 46.26 23.99
CA VAL A 370 18.35 46.39 23.85
C VAL A 370 18.55 47.54 22.90
N ASP A 371 18.98 48.67 23.45
CA ASP A 371 19.41 49.82 22.69
C ASP A 371 20.73 49.45 22.00
N LEU A 372 20.60 48.92 20.77
CA LEU A 372 21.72 48.45 19.96
C LEU A 372 22.65 49.61 19.54
N ASP A 373 22.22 50.86 19.72
CA ASP A 373 22.93 52.04 19.25
C ASP A 373 23.96 52.57 20.28
N GLU A 374 23.81 52.29 21.58
CA GLU A 374 24.74 52.80 22.61
C GLU A 374 25.95 51.89 22.89
N GLU A 375 25.88 50.59 22.58
CA GLU A 375 27.01 49.66 22.81
C GLU A 375 27.75 49.23 21.53
N CYS A 376 27.29 49.65 20.34
CA CYS A 376 27.92 49.31 19.05
C CYS A 376 29.14 50.19 18.72
N LEU A 377 30.13 50.24 19.61
CA LEU A 377 31.50 50.51 19.19
C LEU A 377 32.04 49.24 18.50
N TRP A 378 31.72 49.11 17.21
CA TRP A 378 32.40 48.17 16.31
C TRP A 378 33.87 48.59 16.22
N THR A 379 34.67 48.11 17.17
CA THR A 379 36.13 48.11 17.03
C THR A 379 36.46 47.03 16.01
N LEU A 380 36.60 47.46 14.76
CA LEU A 380 37.22 46.71 13.68
C LEU A 380 38.66 46.36 14.01
#